data_AF-A0AAU6M440-F1
#
_entry.id   AF-A0AAU6M440-F1
#
_cell.length_a   1.000
_cell.length_b   1.000
_cell.length_c   1.000
_cell.angle_alpha   90.00
_cell.angle_beta   90.00
_cell.angle_gamma   90.00
#
_symmetry.space_group_name_H-M   'P 1'
#
loop_
_entity.id
_entity.type
_entity.pdbx_description
1 polymer ?
#
loop_
_entity_poly.entity_id
_entity_poly.type
_entity_poly.pdbx_seq_one_letter_code
_entity_poly.pdbx_strand_id
1 'polypeptide(L)' 'MIPFEATCYPGPGQSLYYVRDPVPVLDTAQLDQSHGPVSIDAESQLAEYRLLLERLDAAPLNVKQSQKLIHKIAQGL' A
#
# COMPACT_ATOMS: atom_id res chain seq x y z
N MET A 1 13.82 -0.84 -3.36
CA MET A 1 12.83 -1.93 -3.42
C MET A 1 12.73 -2.54 -2.02
N ILE A 2 11.54 -2.55 -1.42
CA ILE A 2 11.30 -3.24 -0.15
C ILE A 2 10.84 -4.66 -0.51
N PRO A 3 11.47 -5.72 0.02
CA PRO A 3 11.01 -7.08 -0.22
C PRO A 3 9.76 -7.38 0.61
N PHE A 4 8.73 -7.91 -0.05
CA PHE A 4 7.45 -8.32 0.55
C PHE A 4 7.40 -9.84 0.68
N GLU A 5 6.72 -10.33 1.72
CA GLU A 5 6.39 -11.76 1.83
C GLU A 5 5.12 -12.13 1.04
N ALA A 6 4.28 -11.13 0.77
CA ALA A 6 3.00 -11.32 0.10
C ALA A 6 3.17 -11.74 -1.36
N THR A 7 2.46 -12.79 -1.76
CA THR A 7 2.43 -13.31 -3.13
C THR A 7 1.52 -12.51 -4.07
N CYS A 8 0.78 -11.52 -3.56
CA CYS A 8 -0.24 -10.77 -4.28
C CYS A 8 -0.37 -9.35 -3.72
N TYR A 9 -0.47 -8.35 -4.60
CA TYR A 9 -0.83 -6.97 -4.25
C TYR A 9 -2.36 -6.87 -4.11
N PRO A 10 -2.90 -6.54 -2.92
CA PRO A 10 -4.34 -6.53 -2.66
C PRO A 10 -5.08 -5.32 -3.24
N GLY A 11 -4.48 -4.55 -4.15
CA GLY A 11 -5.10 -3.35 -4.74
C GLY A 11 -5.35 -3.46 -6.25
N PRO A 12 -6.11 -2.51 -6.83
CA PRO A 12 -6.50 -2.52 -8.24
C PRO A 12 -5.34 -2.26 -9.23
N GLY A 13 -4.09 -2.38 -8.79
CA GLY A 13 -2.89 -2.07 -9.59
C GLY A 13 -2.70 -0.58 -9.91
N GLN A 14 -3.58 0.30 -9.41
CA GLN A 14 -3.53 1.74 -9.60
C GLN A 14 -2.70 2.41 -8.50
N SER A 15 -2.04 3.53 -8.83
CA SER A 15 -1.37 4.35 -7.84
C SER A 15 -2.40 5.12 -7.02
N LEU A 16 -2.24 5.10 -5.70
CA LEU A 16 -3.11 5.76 -4.74
C LEU A 16 -2.29 6.73 -3.90
N TYR A 17 -2.77 7.96 -3.78
CA TYR A 17 -2.31 8.93 -2.79
C TYR A 17 -3.36 9.05 -1.71
N TYR A 18 -3.01 8.72 -0.47
CA TYR A 18 -3.91 8.80 0.66
C TYR A 18 -3.46 9.91 1.62
N VAL A 19 -4.29 10.92 1.79
CA VAL A 19 -4.05 12.05 2.69
C VAL A 19 -4.87 11.83 3.95
N ARG A 20 -4.17 11.68 5.08
CA ARG A 20 -4.77 11.55 6.42
C ARG A 20 -4.87 12.92 7.07
N ASP A 21 -6.04 13.22 7.60
CA ASP A 21 -6.29 14.39 8.45
C ASP A 21 -6.51 13.95 9.91
N PRO A 22 -6.23 14.81 10.91
CA PRO A 22 -6.61 14.53 12.30
C PRO A 22 -8.10 14.21 12.49
N VAL A 23 -8.97 14.69 11.58
CA VAL A 23 -10.37 14.30 11.49
C VAL A 23 -10.54 13.25 10.39
N PRO A 24 -10.79 11.97 10.71
CA PRO A 24 -10.84 10.89 9.71
C PRO A 24 -11.85 11.12 8.58
N VAL A 25 -12.95 11.80 8.86
CA VAL A 25 -13.99 12.12 7.85
C VAL A 25 -13.49 13.11 6.78
N LEU A 26 -12.37 13.79 7.04
CA LEU A 26 -11.70 14.68 6.08
C LEU A 26 -10.54 14.00 5.34
N ASP A 27 -10.33 12.70 5.56
CA ASP A 27 -9.36 11.95 4.77
C ASP A 27 -9.73 12.04 3.29
N THR A 28 -8.74 12.06 2.42
CA THR A 28 -8.97 12.12 0.97
C THR A 28 -8.02 11.15 0.28
N ALA A 29 -8.56 10.40 -0.68
CA ALA A 29 -7.80 9.52 -1.54
C ALA A 29 -7.79 10.08 -2.96
N GLN A 30 -6.63 10.13 -3.61
CA GLN A 30 -6.51 10.42 -5.03
C GLN A 30 -5.99 9.19 -5.76
N LEU A 31 -6.79 8.69 -6.69
CA LEU A 31 -6.41 7.60 -7.58
C LEU A 31 -5.86 8.16 -8.89
N ASP A 32 -4.69 7.68 -9.29
CA ASP A 32 -4.16 7.92 -10.62
C ASP A 32 -4.76 6.88 -11.58
N GLN A 33 -5.75 7.30 -12.36
CA GLN A 33 -6.41 6.44 -13.34
C GLN A 33 -6.00 6.86 -14.74
N SER A 34 -6.03 5.90 -15.68
CA SER A 34 -5.68 6.12 -17.11
C SER A 34 -6.48 7.23 -17.78
N HIS A 35 -7.62 7.61 -17.22
CA HIS A 35 -8.52 8.62 -17.74
C HIS A 35 -8.53 9.93 -16.93
N GLY A 36 -7.57 10.09 -16.00
CA GLY A 36 -7.41 11.28 -15.16
C GLY A 36 -7.46 10.96 -13.66
N PRO A 37 -6.98 11.89 -12.81
CA PRO A 37 -7.00 11.71 -11.37
C PRO A 37 -8.43 11.76 -10.84
N VAL A 38 -8.78 10.80 -9.97
CA VAL A 38 -10.07 10.75 -9.28
C VAL A 38 -9.85 11.01 -7.80
N SER A 39 -10.55 12.02 -7.26
CA SER A 39 -10.58 12.28 -5.82
C SER A 39 -11.74 11.55 -5.17
N ILE A 40 -11.47 10.93 -4.03
CA ILE A 40 -12.41 10.16 -3.22
C ILE A 40 -12.40 10.78 -1.82
N ASP A 41 -13.55 11.29 -1.43
CA ASP A 41 -13.86 11.89 -0.13
C ASP A 41 -14.99 11.15 0.60
N ALA A 42 -15.66 10.21 -0.09
CA ALA A 42 -16.74 9.42 0.47
C ALA A 42 -16.20 8.42 1.51
N GLU A 43 -16.66 8.55 2.77
CA GLU A 43 -16.21 7.73 3.90
C GLU A 43 -16.30 6.22 3.64
N SER A 44 -17.32 5.75 2.93
CA SER A 44 -17.48 4.32 2.61
C SER A 44 -16.35 3.80 1.71
N GLN A 45 -15.90 4.60 0.76
CA GLN A 45 -14.78 4.25 -0.12
C GLN A 45 -13.44 4.42 0.61
N LEU A 46 -13.31 5.48 1.41
CA LEU A 46 -12.12 5.71 2.23
C LEU A 46 -11.87 4.55 3.21
N ALA A 47 -12.91 3.95 3.78
CA ALA A 47 -12.80 2.77 4.63
C ALA A 47 -12.17 1.57 3.91
N GLU A 48 -12.52 1.33 2.65
CA GLU A 48 -11.91 0.26 1.85
C GLU A 48 -10.42 0.52 1.59
N TYR A 49 -10.07 1.78 1.27
CA TYR A 49 -8.68 2.17 1.07
C TYR A 49 -7.85 2.13 2.37
N ARG A 50 -8.43 2.47 3.53
CA ARG A 50 -7.76 2.29 4.83
C ARG A 50 -7.44 0.82 5.08
N LEU A 51 -8.40 -0.08 4.86
CA LEU A 51 -8.18 -1.52 5.03
C LEU A 51 -7.11 -2.06 4.06
N LEU A 52 -7.10 -1.57 2.82
CA LEU A 52 -6.07 -1.91 1.84
C LEU A 52 -4.69 -1.45 2.30
N LEU A 53 -4.56 -0.21 2.80
CA LEU A 53 -3.30 0.33 3.32
C LEU A 53 -2.80 -0.43 4.55
N GLU A 54 -3.69 -0.78 5.48
CA GLU A 54 -3.34 -1.59 6.66
C GLU A 54 -2.78 -2.96 6.27
N ARG A 55 -3.38 -3.60 5.24
CA ARG A 55 -2.87 -4.88 4.71
C ARG A 55 -1.53 -4.70 4.02
N LEU A 56 -1.33 -3.61 3.29
CA LEU A 56 -0.05 -3.28 2.65
C LEU A 56 1.05 -2.99 3.67
N ASP A 57 0.72 -2.36 4.80
CA ASP A 57 1.67 -2.07 5.88
C ASP A 57 2.06 -3.33 6.67
N ALA A 58 1.18 -4.33 6.71
CA ALA A 58 1.44 -5.61 7.37
C ALA A 58 2.21 -6.63 6.48
N ALA A 59 2.23 -6.42 5.16
CA ALA A 59 2.87 -7.28 4.18
C ALA A 59 4.43 -7.23 4.05
N PRO A 60 5.14 -6.15 4.42
CA PRO A 60 6.59 -6.08 4.27
C PRO A 60 7.29 -7.03 5.24
N LEU A 61 8.40 -7.61 4.80
CA LEU A 61 9.29 -8.35 5.70
C LEU A 61 9.89 -7.40 6.74
N ASN A 62 10.08 -7.90 7.97
CA ASN A 62 10.84 -7.13 8.95
C ASN A 62 12.31 -7.02 8.53
N VAL A 63 13.03 -6.03 9.08
CA VAL A 63 14.42 -5.71 8.71
C VAL A 63 15.33 -6.95 8.69
N LYS A 64 15.23 -7.82 9.70
CA LYS A 64 16.05 -9.03 9.81
C LYS A 64 15.72 -10.05 8.72
N GLN A 65 14.44 -10.24 8.43
CA GLN A 65 13.98 -11.11 7.34
C GLN A 65 14.37 -10.55 5.97
N SER A 66 14.21 -9.24 5.75
CA SER A 66 14.63 -8.56 4.51
C SER A 66 16.12 -8.73 4.28
N GLN A 67 16.96 -8.49 5.30
CA GLN A 67 18.40 -8.69 5.19
C GLN A 67 18.75 -10.14 4.89
N LYS A 68 18.14 -11.11 5.58
CA LYS A 68 18.36 -12.53 5.32
C LYS A 68 17.99 -12.90 3.88
N LEU A 69 16.88 -12.37 3.36
CA LEU A 69 16.47 -12.60 1.98
C LEU A 69 17.48 -11.99 0.98
N ILE A 70 17.89 -10.73 1.18
CA ILE A 70 18.88 -10.05 0.33
C ILE A 70 20.20 -10.83 0.31
N HIS A 71 20.70 -11.26 1.47
CA HIS A 71 21.94 -12.03 1.55
C HIS A 71 21.79 -13.38 0.86
N LYS A 72 20.66 -14.07 1.03
CA LYS A 72 20.43 -15.31 0.29
C LYS A 72 20.44 -15.04 -1.22
N ILE A 73 19.70 -14.05 -1.74
CA ILE A 73 19.69 -13.72 -3.18
C ILE A 73 21.12 -13.42 -3.68
N ALA A 74 21.89 -12.62 -2.94
CA ALA A 74 23.27 -12.29 -3.28
C ALA A 74 24.21 -13.52 -3.25
N GLN A 75 23.93 -14.49 -2.38
CA GLN A 75 24.66 -15.75 -2.26
C GLN A 75 24.13 -16.84 -3.21
N GLY A 76 23.17 -16.52 -4.07
CA GLY A 76 22.59 -17.47 -5.00
C GLY A 76 21.60 -18.43 -4.35
N LEU A 77 20.71 -17.92 -3.49
CA LEU A 77 19.31 -18.37 -3.61
C LEU A 77 18.93 -18.36 -5.09
#